data_AF-A0A419V2Z1-F1
#
_entry.id   AF-A0A419V2Z1-F1
#
_cell.length_a   1.000
_cell.length_b   1.000
_cell.length_c   1.000
_cell.angle_alpha   90.00
_cell.angle_beta   90.00
_cell.angle_gamma   90.00
#
_symmetry.space_group_name_H-M   'P 1'
#
loop_
_entity.id
_entity.type
_entity.pdbx_description
1 polymer ?
#
loop_
_entity_poly.entity_id
_entity_poly.type
_entity_poly.pdbx_seq_one_letter_code
_entity_poly.pdbx_strand_id
1 'polypeptide(L)'
;MLLNVHQLTAGYGGEAVIKDISLAVKEHEIFGIIGPNGSGKSTLLKCMYRGLPAESGAIEVEGRPLSAFSNKELAKRIAVLPQHTETTFSYTARQVVELGRYPHQGGWFNNAKAEDKRIVDEAMQETKVEAFADLPMETLSGGEKQRVLLARALAQEPQILLLDEPTNHLDISHQMNLLNTLREWTSSKKITVVAILHDLNMAAMFCDRLMLLHEGQDTGTGKPGAVLKKDKIEQVYSASVQRKSHPAVPSPLITLTPEPGPGMDEAAIDRMEVERSADLVKITSGDYWKTFSSSIIGEGFGWHKVFVNRHVALDYNIDDARQEYIDYMKQKKIDPDEAVGMMTAARLENGRDTRRTIEGADVWVMATAGVSNALDASRAYEQHVPMEIGTINIWIFIDGRLPEAAFAQVMMTATEAKTRALLDRDIKDVVSGTMATGTSTDSLMVAATQKGMHHPYGGTATVLGRHVAKAVYDSVYNALEK
;
A
#
# COMPACT_ATOMS: atom_id res chain seq x y z
N MET A 1 22.53 6.56 22.73
CA MET A 1 21.20 7.17 22.50
C MET A 1 21.42 8.66 22.48
N LEU A 2 20.88 9.36 21.48
CA LEU A 2 21.12 10.79 21.31
C LEU A 2 20.16 11.63 22.16
N LEU A 3 18.88 11.25 22.20
CA LEU A 3 17.82 11.88 22.99
C LEU A 3 17.13 10.82 23.85
N ASN A 4 17.06 11.04 25.17
CA ASN A 4 16.34 10.19 26.10
C ASN A 4 15.29 11.01 26.85
N VAL A 5 14.12 10.41 27.05
CA VAL A 5 13.03 10.92 27.88
C VAL A 5 12.75 9.88 28.95
N HIS A 6 12.73 10.32 30.21
CA HIS A 6 12.56 9.46 31.37
C HIS A 6 11.31 9.88 32.15
N GLN A 7 10.29 9.03 32.15
CA GLN A 7 9.09 9.14 33.00
C GLN A 7 8.47 10.55 32.98
N LEU A 8 8.37 11.12 31.78
CA LEU A 8 8.00 12.50 31.58
C LEU A 8 6.50 12.68 31.76
N THR A 9 6.14 13.60 32.65
CA THR A 9 4.76 14.11 32.80
C THR A 9 4.78 15.60 32.54
N ALA A 10 3.86 16.08 31.70
CA ALA A 10 3.75 17.48 31.35
C ALA A 10 2.36 17.83 30.84
N GLY A 11 1.98 19.09 31.00
CA GLY A 11 0.71 19.60 30.52
C GLY A 11 0.56 21.10 30.69
N TYR A 12 -0.67 21.56 30.76
CA TYR A 12 -1.01 22.99 30.77
C TYR A 12 -1.90 23.30 31.98
N GLY A 13 -1.67 24.42 32.65
CA GLY A 13 -2.53 24.86 33.76
C GLY A 13 -2.61 23.89 34.95
N GLY A 14 -1.62 23.01 35.11
CA GLY A 14 -1.61 21.96 36.15
C GLY A 14 -2.35 20.67 35.78
N GLU A 15 -2.87 20.56 34.56
CA GLU A 15 -3.46 19.34 34.03
C GLU A 15 -2.48 18.62 33.11
N ALA A 16 -2.05 17.42 33.52
CA ALA A 16 -1.12 16.60 32.76
C ALA A 16 -1.76 16.05 31.48
N VAL A 17 -1.22 16.46 30.32
CA VAL A 17 -1.61 16.00 28.98
C VAL A 17 -0.87 14.74 28.58
N ILE A 18 0.40 14.61 28.98
CA ILE A 18 1.20 13.38 28.85
C ILE A 18 1.62 12.90 30.24
N LYS A 19 1.67 11.58 30.44
CA LYS A 19 1.88 10.93 31.73
C LYS A 19 2.87 9.79 31.60
N ASP A 20 3.93 9.83 32.40
CA ASP A 20 4.95 8.77 32.51
C ASP A 20 5.54 8.31 31.15
N ILE A 21 5.78 9.24 30.24
CA ILE A 21 6.33 8.92 28.92
C ILE A 21 7.82 8.65 29.02
N SER A 22 8.26 7.49 28.51
CA SER A 22 9.67 7.14 28.39
C SER A 22 10.01 6.74 26.96
N LEU A 23 11.06 7.33 26.39
CA LEU A 23 11.56 6.94 25.07
C LEU A 23 13.05 7.22 24.91
N ALA A 24 13.65 6.56 23.93
CA ALA A 24 15.04 6.75 23.56
C ALA A 24 15.16 6.77 22.04
N VAL A 25 15.73 7.85 21.52
CA VAL A 25 16.02 8.06 20.10
C VAL A 25 17.51 7.81 19.85
N LYS A 26 17.80 6.95 18.88
CA LYS A 26 19.16 6.61 18.44
C LYS A 26 19.71 7.72 17.55
N GLU A 27 21.03 7.78 17.45
CA GLU A 27 21.68 8.63 16.45
C GLU A 27 21.30 8.16 15.04
N HIS A 28 21.03 9.12 14.16
CA HIS A 28 20.80 8.90 12.73
C HIS A 28 19.60 7.97 12.47
N GLU A 29 18.55 8.05 13.30
CA GLU A 29 17.27 7.41 13.06
C GLU A 29 16.17 8.44 12.82
N ILE A 30 15.14 8.04 12.07
CA ILE A 30 13.85 8.74 11.99
C ILE A 30 12.90 8.08 12.97
N PHE A 31 12.59 8.77 14.06
CA PHE A 31 11.64 8.35 15.08
C PHE A 31 10.30 9.04 14.88
N GLY A 32 9.26 8.27 14.56
CA GLY A 32 7.91 8.78 14.38
C GLY A 32 7.10 8.76 15.68
N ILE A 33 6.35 9.81 15.94
CA ILE A 33 5.33 9.86 16.99
C ILE A 33 3.97 9.92 16.30
N ILE A 34 3.14 8.92 16.52
CA ILE A 34 1.81 8.79 15.93
C ILE A 34 0.76 8.68 17.04
N GLY A 35 -0.49 8.93 16.69
CA GLY A 35 -1.61 8.84 17.62
C GLY A 35 -2.75 9.77 17.21
N PRO A 36 -3.98 9.56 17.74
CA PRO A 36 -5.12 10.43 17.47
C PRO A 36 -4.89 11.88 17.89
N ASN A 37 -5.77 12.79 17.46
CA ASN A 37 -5.77 14.16 17.95
C ASN A 37 -6.01 14.19 19.47
N GLY A 38 -5.35 15.11 20.16
CA GLY A 38 -5.43 15.22 21.63
C GLY A 38 -4.59 14.19 22.42
N SER A 39 -3.88 13.27 21.76
CA SER A 39 -3.04 12.26 22.45
C SER A 39 -1.77 12.81 23.13
N GLY A 40 -1.45 14.10 22.96
CA GLY A 40 -0.29 14.74 23.59
C GLY A 40 1.00 14.75 22.77
N LYS A 41 0.95 14.39 21.47
CA LYS A 41 2.12 14.38 20.56
C LYS A 41 2.91 15.70 20.58
N SER A 42 2.24 16.82 20.28
CA SER A 42 2.88 18.14 20.25
C SER A 42 3.33 18.60 21.65
N THR A 43 2.64 18.19 22.71
CA THR A 43 3.07 18.43 24.11
C THR A 43 4.41 17.73 24.39
N LEU A 44 4.55 16.47 24.00
CA LEU A 44 5.78 15.71 24.12
C LEU A 44 6.92 16.36 23.33
N LEU A 45 6.68 16.73 22.07
CA LEU A 45 7.68 17.41 21.24
C LEU A 45 8.11 18.76 21.85
N LYS A 46 7.17 19.55 22.39
CA LYS A 46 7.44 20.81 23.11
C LYS A 46 8.35 20.63 24.31
N CYS A 47 8.21 19.54 25.04
CA CYS A 47 9.10 19.24 26.16
C CYS A 47 10.53 18.95 25.67
N MET A 48 10.69 18.24 24.55
CA MET A 48 12.01 17.85 24.00
C MET A 48 12.91 19.03 23.61
N TYR A 49 12.34 20.19 23.28
CA TYR A 49 13.13 21.41 23.00
C TYR A 49 13.03 22.48 24.10
N ARG A 50 12.49 22.15 25.28
CA ARG A 50 12.27 23.09 26.40
C ARG A 50 11.27 24.22 26.06
N GLY A 51 10.35 23.98 25.13
CA GLY A 51 9.22 24.88 24.86
C GLY A 51 8.08 24.76 25.87
N LEU A 52 8.01 23.63 26.58
CA LEU A 52 7.12 23.39 27.70
C LEU A 52 7.93 22.76 28.84
N PRO A 53 7.88 23.30 30.08
CA PRO A 53 8.54 22.67 31.21
C PRO A 53 7.83 21.35 31.58
N ALA A 54 8.63 20.37 31.99
CA ALA A 54 8.11 19.12 32.56
C ALA A 54 7.59 19.36 33.99
N GLU A 55 6.51 18.69 34.36
CA GLU A 55 6.05 18.60 35.76
C GLU A 55 6.88 17.59 36.54
N SER A 56 7.23 16.46 35.90
CA SER A 56 8.12 15.44 36.44
C SER A 56 8.89 14.72 35.33
N GLY A 57 9.93 13.98 35.71
CA GLY A 57 10.80 13.25 34.78
C GLY A 57 11.96 14.11 34.27
N ALA A 58 12.70 13.58 33.31
CA ALA A 58 13.89 14.23 32.76
C ALA A 58 14.02 13.99 31.25
N ILE A 59 14.64 14.94 30.57
CA ILE A 59 15.01 14.82 29.16
C ILE A 59 16.50 15.09 29.03
N GLU A 60 17.20 14.21 28.34
CA GLU A 60 18.64 14.26 28.14
C GLU A 60 19.00 14.25 26.66
N VAL A 61 20.00 15.06 26.29
CA VAL A 61 20.64 15.05 24.97
C VAL A 61 22.11 14.74 25.16
N GLU A 62 22.64 13.76 24.43
CA GLU A 62 24.02 13.27 24.58
C GLU A 62 24.34 12.88 26.05
N GLY A 63 23.35 12.32 26.76
CA GLY A 63 23.46 11.93 28.18
C GLY A 63 23.53 13.10 29.18
N ARG A 64 23.24 14.33 28.74
CA ARG A 64 23.19 15.51 29.60
C ARG A 64 21.77 16.05 29.70
N PRO A 65 21.27 16.40 30.89
CA PRO A 65 19.95 17.00 31.05
C PRO A 65 19.79 18.29 30.23
N LEU A 66 18.61 18.54 29.68
CA LEU A 66 18.31 19.78 28.93
C LEU A 66 18.58 21.06 29.74
N SER A 67 18.45 21.02 31.06
CA SER A 67 18.73 22.13 31.96
C SER A 67 20.22 22.50 32.04
N ALA A 68 21.12 21.58 31.69
CA ALA A 68 22.57 21.82 31.71
C ALA A 68 23.07 22.61 30.48
N PHE A 69 22.25 22.73 29.43
CA PHE A 69 22.58 23.49 28.22
C PHE A 69 22.06 24.93 28.31
N SER A 70 22.91 25.89 27.95
CA SER A 70 22.45 27.25 27.64
C SER A 70 21.48 27.24 26.44
N ASN A 71 20.65 28.27 26.31
CA ASN A 71 19.76 28.42 25.14
C ASN A 71 20.53 28.35 23.81
N LYS A 72 21.72 28.94 23.75
CA LYS A 72 22.57 28.96 22.55
C LYS A 72 23.13 27.57 22.22
N GLU A 73 23.58 26.82 23.21
CA GLU A 73 24.10 25.46 22.99
C GLU A 73 23.00 24.48 22.58
N LEU A 74 21.81 24.61 23.16
CA LEU A 74 20.66 23.78 22.80
C LEU A 74 20.19 24.10 21.38
N ALA A 75 20.13 25.39 21.02
CA ALA A 75 19.81 25.84 19.67
C ALA A 75 20.89 25.50 18.62
N LYS A 76 22.08 25.03 19.00
CA LYS A 76 23.02 24.44 18.03
C LYS A 76 22.78 22.96 17.79
N ARG A 77 22.08 22.28 18.70
CA ARG A 77 21.85 20.84 18.67
C ARG A 77 20.46 20.49 18.13
N ILE A 78 19.44 21.25 18.52
CA ILE A 78 18.05 20.98 18.20
C ILE A 78 17.49 22.07 17.31
N ALA A 79 17.09 21.70 16.09
CA ALA A 79 16.23 22.53 15.25
C ALA A 79 14.78 22.05 15.38
N VAL A 80 13.83 22.99 15.36
CA VAL A 80 12.40 22.69 15.49
C VAL A 80 11.65 23.31 14.33
N LEU A 81 10.80 22.50 13.70
CA LEU A 81 9.80 22.94 12.75
C LEU A 81 8.40 22.78 13.38
N PRO A 82 7.83 23.85 13.96
CA PRO A 82 6.50 23.79 14.56
C PRO A 82 5.41 23.73 13.49
N GLN A 83 4.23 23.25 13.88
CA GLN A 83 3.05 23.12 13.01
C GLN A 83 2.57 24.48 12.45
N HIS A 84 2.71 25.55 13.23
CA HIS A 84 2.35 26.90 12.82
C HIS A 84 3.54 27.85 13.00
N THR A 85 3.86 28.59 11.92
CA THR A 85 4.78 29.72 11.95
C THR A 85 3.97 30.95 11.55
N GLU A 86 3.48 31.69 12.53
CA GLU A 86 2.93 33.02 12.27
C GLU A 86 4.09 33.97 12.03
N THR A 87 4.31 34.37 10.78
CA THR A 87 5.25 35.45 10.46
C THR A 87 4.47 36.76 10.39
N THR A 88 4.61 37.59 11.42
CA THR A 88 4.03 38.95 11.52
C THR A 88 4.79 39.98 10.66
N PHE A 89 5.93 39.60 10.08
CA PHE A 89 6.80 40.48 9.28
C PHE A 89 7.13 39.84 7.93
N SER A 90 7.17 40.66 6.88
CA SER A 90 7.46 40.24 5.50
C SER A 90 8.97 40.03 5.30
N TYR A 91 9.47 38.87 5.71
CA TYR A 91 10.85 38.43 5.40
C TYR A 91 10.90 37.74 4.04
N THR A 92 12.02 37.89 3.32
CA THR A 92 12.29 37.07 2.13
C THR A 92 12.65 35.64 2.53
N ALA A 93 12.52 34.69 1.61
CA ALA A 93 12.89 33.30 1.86
C ALA A 93 14.35 33.18 2.37
N ARG A 94 15.29 33.88 1.71
CA ARG A 94 16.71 33.89 2.13
C ARG A 94 16.88 34.41 3.55
N GLN A 95 16.23 35.53 3.90
CA GLN A 95 16.31 36.10 5.25
C GLN A 95 15.81 35.10 6.31
N VAL A 96 14.75 34.35 6.00
CA VAL A 96 14.27 33.29 6.89
C VAL A 96 15.30 32.18 7.05
N VAL A 97 16.00 31.76 6.00
CA VAL A 97 17.05 30.74 6.09
C VAL A 97 18.25 31.25 6.89
N GLU A 98 18.66 32.51 6.69
CA GLU A 98 19.75 33.14 7.43
C GLU A 98 19.52 33.16 8.95
N LEU A 99 18.26 33.24 9.42
CA LEU A 99 17.93 33.12 10.84
C LEU A 99 18.37 31.79 11.46
N GLY A 100 18.52 30.73 10.66
CA GLY A 100 19.07 29.45 11.10
C GLY A 100 20.50 29.55 11.63
N ARG A 101 21.27 30.56 11.19
CA ARG A 101 22.66 30.79 11.64
C ARG A 101 22.78 31.57 12.93
N TYR A 102 21.68 32.12 13.46
CA TYR A 102 21.69 32.92 14.70
C TYR A 102 22.41 32.26 15.88
N PRO A 103 22.25 30.94 16.16
CA PRO A 103 22.98 30.27 17.25
C PRO A 103 24.49 30.22 17.05
N HIS A 104 24.99 30.35 15.83
CA HIS A 104 26.43 30.26 15.49
C HIS A 104 27.13 31.62 15.44
N GLN A 105 26.39 32.71 15.30
CA GLN A 105 26.93 34.07 15.28
C GLN A 105 27.57 34.45 16.62
N GLY A 106 28.74 35.09 16.58
CA GLY A 106 29.43 35.58 17.78
C GLY A 106 30.37 36.76 17.49
N GLY A 107 30.20 37.86 18.25
CA GLY A 107 31.17 38.96 18.38
C GLY A 107 31.50 39.79 17.12
N TRP A 108 32.14 40.94 17.31
CA TRP A 108 32.32 42.01 16.30
C TRP A 108 33.23 41.69 15.08
N PHE A 109 33.98 40.58 15.04
CA PHE A 109 34.95 40.30 13.96
C PHE A 109 34.53 39.10 13.08
N ASN A 110 34.45 39.36 11.78
CA ASN A 110 33.41 38.82 10.89
C ASN A 110 33.90 37.79 9.86
N ASN A 111 34.66 36.78 10.29
CA ASN A 111 34.97 35.62 9.43
C ASN A 111 33.78 34.64 9.30
N ALA A 112 32.79 34.72 10.20
CA ALA A 112 31.58 33.90 10.17
C ALA A 112 30.67 34.18 8.95
N LYS A 113 30.74 35.37 8.35
CA LYS A 113 29.82 35.78 7.27
C LYS A 113 29.94 34.98 5.98
N ALA A 114 31.16 34.61 5.56
CA ALA A 114 31.35 33.88 4.31
C ALA A 114 30.89 32.42 4.45
N GLU A 115 31.22 31.78 5.58
CA GLU A 115 30.81 30.41 5.88
C GLU A 115 29.30 30.31 6.12
N ASP A 116 28.71 31.24 6.88
CA ASP A 116 27.26 31.29 7.08
C ASP A 116 26.53 31.46 5.74
N LYS A 117 27.06 32.29 4.83
CA LYS A 117 26.49 32.44 3.48
C LYS A 117 26.56 31.12 2.70
N ARG A 118 27.70 30.42 2.73
CA ARG A 118 27.87 29.11 2.07
C ARG A 118 26.85 28.10 2.60
N ILE A 119 26.70 28.00 3.92
CA ILE A 119 25.76 27.07 4.55
C ILE A 119 24.31 27.41 4.20
N VAL A 120 23.95 28.69 4.17
CA VAL A 120 22.62 29.14 3.72
C VAL A 120 22.39 28.76 2.26
N ASP A 121 23.35 29.01 1.38
CA ASP A 121 23.24 28.68 -0.05
C ASP A 121 23.08 27.17 -0.26
N GLU A 122 23.86 26.34 0.44
CA GLU A 122 23.75 24.87 0.42
C GLU A 122 22.39 24.39 0.93
N ALA A 123 21.91 24.93 2.06
CA ALA A 123 20.61 24.56 2.62
C ALA A 123 19.45 24.93 1.68
N MET A 124 19.54 26.07 0.98
CA MET A 124 18.55 26.49 -0.01
C MET A 124 18.54 25.59 -1.24
N GLN A 125 19.72 25.18 -1.73
CA GLN A 125 19.86 24.27 -2.87
C GLN A 125 19.29 22.88 -2.56
N GLU A 126 19.62 22.32 -1.40
CA GLU A 126 19.14 20.98 -1.00
C GLU A 126 17.62 20.92 -0.84
N THR A 127 17.02 22.03 -0.41
CA THR A 127 15.57 22.15 -0.27
C THR A 127 14.89 22.73 -1.52
N LYS A 128 15.64 22.99 -2.59
CA LYS A 128 15.17 23.49 -3.89
C LYS A 128 14.35 24.78 -3.75
N VAL A 129 14.89 25.75 -3.01
CA VAL A 129 14.26 27.06 -2.79
C VAL A 129 15.11 28.24 -3.25
N GLU A 130 16.23 28.00 -3.93
CA GLU A 130 17.10 29.04 -4.47
C GLU A 130 16.36 30.02 -5.39
N ALA A 131 15.39 29.53 -6.19
CA ALA A 131 14.59 30.36 -7.09
C ALA A 131 13.64 31.32 -6.34
N PHE A 132 13.35 31.06 -5.07
CA PHE A 132 12.45 31.87 -4.25
C PHE A 132 13.20 32.81 -3.30
N ALA A 133 14.53 32.85 -3.36
CA ALA A 133 15.38 33.47 -2.32
C ALA A 133 14.99 34.91 -1.99
N ASP A 134 14.65 35.70 -3.02
CA ASP A 134 14.33 37.12 -2.89
C ASP A 134 12.82 37.38 -2.76
N LEU A 135 11.98 36.33 -2.83
CA LEU A 135 10.54 36.46 -2.70
C LEU A 135 10.13 36.55 -1.22
N PRO A 136 9.16 37.41 -0.88
CA PRO A 136 8.57 37.43 0.45
C PRO A 136 7.91 36.09 0.80
N MET A 137 8.03 35.64 2.05
CA MET A 137 7.40 34.40 2.52
C MET A 137 5.89 34.37 2.31
N GLU A 138 5.23 35.53 2.31
CA GLU A 138 3.79 35.65 2.13
C GLU A 138 3.33 35.23 0.73
N THR A 139 4.16 35.46 -0.30
CA THR A 139 3.82 35.17 -1.70
C THR A 139 4.02 33.70 -2.07
N LEU A 140 4.68 32.93 -1.21
CA LEU A 140 4.94 31.51 -1.44
C LEU A 140 3.70 30.65 -1.15
N SER A 141 3.55 29.55 -1.87
CA SER A 141 2.61 28.49 -1.54
C SER A 141 2.96 27.83 -0.19
N GLY A 142 2.02 27.11 0.42
CA GLY A 142 2.27 26.40 1.69
C GLY A 142 3.47 25.44 1.60
N GLY A 143 3.60 24.72 0.49
CA GLY A 143 4.72 23.80 0.26
C GLY A 143 6.07 24.49 0.07
N GLU A 144 6.10 25.65 -0.60
CA GLU A 144 7.31 26.46 -0.72
C GLU A 144 7.72 27.04 0.64
N LYS A 145 6.78 27.58 1.43
CA LYS A 145 7.06 28.06 2.79
C LYS A 145 7.66 26.95 3.65
N GLN A 146 7.10 25.75 3.58
CA GLN A 146 7.60 24.60 4.34
C GLN A 146 9.04 24.23 3.95
N ARG A 147 9.38 24.23 2.65
CA ARG A 147 10.75 23.98 2.20
C ARG A 147 11.73 25.07 2.66
N VAL A 148 11.31 26.34 2.67
CA VAL A 148 12.13 27.43 3.23
C VAL A 148 12.37 27.25 4.73
N LEU A 149 11.35 26.82 5.49
CA LEU A 149 11.50 26.57 6.92
C LEU A 149 12.39 25.35 7.20
N LEU A 150 12.33 24.32 6.35
CA LEU A 150 13.28 23.21 6.38
C LEU A 150 14.70 23.67 6.05
N ALA A 151 14.86 24.55 5.06
CA ALA A 151 16.16 25.13 4.72
C ALA A 151 16.74 25.89 5.92
N ARG A 152 15.92 26.69 6.61
CA ARG A 152 16.31 27.35 7.86
C ARG A 152 16.76 26.36 8.93
N ALA A 153 16.00 25.28 9.13
CA ALA A 153 16.33 24.26 10.10
C ALA A 153 17.64 23.53 9.73
N LEU A 154 17.87 23.23 8.45
CA LEU A 154 19.09 22.62 7.96
C LEU A 154 20.29 23.56 8.09
N ALA A 155 20.11 24.85 7.75
CA ALA A 155 21.14 25.87 7.89
C ALA A 155 21.61 26.01 9.34
N GLN A 156 20.81 25.61 10.33
CA GLN A 156 21.21 25.57 11.74
C GLN A 156 22.28 24.50 12.06
N GLU A 157 22.51 23.55 11.14
CA GLU A 157 23.36 22.36 11.31
C GLU A 157 23.04 21.56 12.59
N PRO A 158 21.77 21.13 12.78
CA PRO A 158 21.34 20.48 14.00
C PRO A 158 21.80 19.01 14.03
N GLN A 159 21.99 18.49 15.24
CA GLN A 159 22.11 17.04 15.46
C GLN A 159 20.72 16.37 15.52
N ILE A 160 19.71 17.08 16.02
CA ILE A 160 18.33 16.63 16.17
C ILE A 160 17.40 17.60 15.46
N LEU A 161 16.57 17.08 14.56
CA LEU A 161 15.50 17.81 13.92
C LEU A 161 14.15 17.34 14.47
N LEU A 162 13.44 18.23 15.15
CA LEU A 162 12.10 17.99 15.69
C LEU A 162 11.05 18.58 14.75
N LEU A 163 10.10 17.76 14.29
CA LEU A 163 9.11 18.14 13.30
C LEU A 163 7.70 17.89 13.84
N ASP A 164 6.90 18.95 13.93
CA ASP A 164 5.50 18.86 14.35
C ASP A 164 4.60 18.89 13.11
N GLU A 165 4.15 17.71 12.67
CA GLU A 165 3.25 17.52 11.53
C GLU A 165 3.75 18.17 10.22
N PRO A 166 4.99 17.88 9.79
CA PRO A 166 5.66 18.61 8.72
C PRO A 166 5.04 18.40 7.34
N THR A 167 4.13 17.43 7.21
CA THR A 167 3.47 17.03 5.96
C THR A 167 2.06 17.59 5.82
N ASN A 168 1.54 18.27 6.84
CA ASN A 168 0.20 18.86 6.77
C ASN A 168 0.14 19.97 5.72
N HIS A 169 -1.03 20.10 5.07
CA HIS A 169 -1.29 21.09 4.02
C HIS A 169 -0.41 20.95 2.76
N LEU A 170 0.38 19.88 2.64
CA LEU A 170 1.14 19.53 1.45
C LEU A 170 0.35 18.55 0.58
N ASP A 171 0.49 18.66 -0.74
CA ASP A 171 0.06 17.60 -1.65
C ASP A 171 0.96 16.36 -1.54
N ILE A 172 0.50 15.24 -2.08
CA ILE A 172 1.16 13.93 -1.98
C ILE A 172 2.61 13.98 -2.53
N SER A 173 2.85 14.72 -3.61
CA SER A 173 4.19 14.83 -4.21
C SER A 173 5.14 15.56 -3.26
N HIS A 174 4.72 16.68 -2.69
CA HIS A 174 5.50 17.44 -1.73
C HIS A 174 5.72 16.70 -0.41
N GLN A 175 4.72 15.95 0.06
CA GLN A 175 4.86 15.06 1.22
C GLN A 175 5.96 14.01 1.00
N MET A 176 5.93 13.30 -0.13
CA MET A 176 6.93 12.28 -0.46
C MET A 176 8.32 12.87 -0.61
N ASN A 177 8.45 14.02 -1.29
CA ASN A 177 9.72 14.71 -1.43
C ASN A 177 10.31 15.11 -0.07
N LEU A 178 9.50 15.68 0.83
CA LEU A 178 9.93 16.05 2.18
C LEU A 178 10.47 14.84 2.94
N LEU A 179 9.71 13.73 2.98
CA LEU A 179 10.13 12.54 3.72
C LEU A 179 11.37 11.86 3.12
N ASN A 180 11.50 11.87 1.79
CA ASN A 180 12.71 11.42 1.11
C ASN A 180 13.93 12.26 1.49
N THR A 181 13.79 13.59 1.50
CA THR A 181 14.85 14.52 1.93
C THR A 181 15.27 14.26 3.38
N LEU A 182 14.31 14.06 4.30
CA LEU A 182 14.64 13.72 5.69
C LEU A 182 15.42 12.40 5.81
N ARG A 183 15.04 11.40 5.02
CA ARG A 183 15.75 10.11 4.95
C ARG A 183 17.17 10.27 4.40
N GLU A 184 17.32 11.07 3.36
CA GLU A 184 18.63 11.41 2.79
C GLU A 184 19.50 12.08 3.84
N TRP A 185 19.03 13.14 4.50
CA TRP A 185 19.76 13.86 5.56
C TRP A 185 20.14 12.96 6.74
N THR A 186 19.26 12.05 7.13
CA THR A 186 19.56 11.08 8.19
C THR A 186 20.73 10.18 7.79
N SER A 187 20.76 9.72 6.53
CA SER A 187 21.79 8.83 6.02
C SER A 187 23.13 9.51 5.70
N SER A 188 23.10 10.67 5.03
CA SER A 188 24.28 11.37 4.49
C SER A 188 24.86 12.38 5.48
N LYS A 189 23.99 13.19 6.10
CA LYS A 189 24.38 14.26 7.04
C LYS A 189 24.38 13.85 8.50
N LYS A 190 23.95 12.62 8.81
CA LYS A 190 23.94 12.10 10.18
C LYS A 190 23.06 12.95 11.11
N ILE A 191 21.96 13.47 10.58
CA ILE A 191 20.93 14.16 11.37
C ILE A 191 19.99 13.12 11.96
N THR A 192 19.56 13.30 13.22
CA THR A 192 18.53 12.48 13.85
C THR A 192 17.19 13.20 13.76
N VAL A 193 16.12 12.52 13.38
CA VAL A 193 14.80 13.15 13.19
C VAL A 193 13.80 12.58 14.17
N VAL A 194 13.03 13.45 14.84
CA VAL A 194 11.81 13.08 15.56
C VAL A 194 10.65 13.80 14.91
N ALA A 195 9.71 13.06 14.32
CA ALA A 195 8.61 13.63 13.56
C ALA A 195 7.26 13.16 14.09
N ILE A 196 6.34 14.10 14.28
CA ILE A 196 4.92 13.80 14.47
C ILE A 196 4.30 13.61 13.09
N LEU A 197 3.69 12.45 12.86
CA LEU A 197 3.04 12.10 11.60
C LEU A 197 1.59 11.68 11.85
N HIS A 198 0.67 12.15 11.01
CA HIS A 198 -0.74 11.75 11.06
C HIS A 198 -1.03 10.51 10.23
N ASP A 199 -0.40 10.40 9.08
CA ASP A 199 -0.61 9.28 8.17
C ASP A 199 0.21 8.06 8.65
N LEU A 200 -0.51 7.00 9.04
CA LEU A 200 0.07 5.76 9.52
C LEU A 200 0.95 5.06 8.48
N ASN A 201 0.62 5.16 7.21
CA ASN A 201 1.36 4.53 6.12
C ASN A 201 2.66 5.29 5.81
N MET A 202 2.62 6.62 5.83
CA MET A 202 3.82 7.44 5.72
C MET A 202 4.77 7.18 6.90
N ALA A 203 4.24 7.16 8.13
CA ALA A 203 5.02 6.79 9.31
C ALA A 203 5.62 5.38 9.18
N ALA A 204 4.86 4.42 8.66
CA ALA A 204 5.33 3.06 8.46
C ALA A 204 6.44 2.93 7.42
N MET A 205 6.40 3.75 6.35
CA MET A 205 7.36 3.68 5.25
C MET A 205 8.67 4.40 5.55
N PHE A 206 8.62 5.50 6.31
CA PHE A 206 9.74 6.42 6.46
C PHE A 206 10.40 6.43 7.84
N CYS A 207 9.72 5.97 8.89
CA CYS A 207 10.31 5.93 10.23
C CYS A 207 10.97 4.57 10.51
N ASP A 208 12.15 4.61 11.11
CA ASP A 208 12.83 3.41 11.61
C ASP A 208 12.08 2.80 12.80
N ARG A 209 11.53 3.67 13.65
CA ARG A 209 10.77 3.33 14.85
C ARG A 209 9.62 4.30 15.04
N LEU A 210 8.55 3.81 15.66
CA LEU A 210 7.35 4.55 16.00
C LEU A 210 7.08 4.45 17.50
N MET A 211 6.47 5.50 18.05
CA MET A 211 5.72 5.48 19.31
C MET A 211 4.26 5.79 18.99
N LEU A 212 3.34 4.97 19.50
CA LEU A 212 1.89 5.23 19.42
C LEU A 212 1.36 5.79 20.73
N LEU A 213 1.03 7.08 20.72
CA LEU A 213 0.42 7.77 21.84
C LEU A 213 -1.11 7.69 21.79
N HIS A 214 -1.71 7.43 22.95
CA HIS A 214 -3.15 7.49 23.16
C HIS A 214 -3.42 8.01 24.57
N GLU A 215 -4.29 9.02 24.70
CA GLU A 215 -4.66 9.60 26.01
C GLU A 215 -3.46 9.95 26.91
N GLY A 216 -2.41 10.51 26.32
CA GLY A 216 -1.22 10.94 27.04
C GLY A 216 -0.24 9.83 27.46
N GLN A 217 -0.46 8.59 27.02
CA GLN A 217 0.36 7.41 27.39
C GLN A 217 0.92 6.70 26.16
N ASP A 218 2.07 6.03 26.33
CA ASP A 218 2.64 5.14 25.31
C ASP A 218 1.88 3.81 25.27
N THR A 219 1.26 3.51 24.13
CA THR A 219 0.58 2.23 23.88
C THR A 219 1.46 1.24 23.10
N GLY A 220 2.62 1.67 22.62
CA GLY A 220 3.61 0.83 21.98
C GLY A 220 4.70 1.62 21.26
N THR A 221 5.95 1.28 21.57
CA THR A 221 7.14 1.82 20.91
C THR A 221 7.95 0.70 20.25
N GLY A 222 8.36 0.87 19.00
CA GLY A 222 9.13 -0.15 18.28
C GLY A 222 9.16 0.04 16.76
N LYS A 223 9.56 -1.00 16.01
CA LYS A 223 9.48 -0.98 14.54
C LYS A 223 8.02 -0.84 14.08
N PRO A 224 7.73 -0.21 12.92
CA PRO A 224 6.37 -0.06 12.41
C PRO A 224 5.54 -1.34 12.42
N GLY A 225 6.11 -2.47 11.99
CA GLY A 225 5.41 -3.75 11.97
C GLY A 225 4.95 -4.27 13.35
N ALA A 226 5.63 -3.88 14.44
CA ALA A 226 5.29 -4.27 15.80
C ALA A 226 4.30 -3.31 16.47
N VAL A 227 4.35 -2.02 16.11
CA VAL A 227 3.47 -0.96 16.63
C VAL A 227 2.12 -0.97 15.92
N LEU A 228 2.12 -1.04 14.59
CA LEU A 228 0.93 -0.97 13.73
C LEU A 228 0.27 -2.35 13.58
N LYS A 229 -0.17 -2.94 14.69
CA LYS A 229 -1.00 -4.15 14.70
C LYS A 229 -2.47 -3.79 14.56
N LYS A 230 -3.23 -4.59 13.81
CA LYS A 230 -4.66 -4.35 13.52
C LYS A 230 -5.43 -3.99 14.80
N ASP A 231 -5.51 -4.92 15.75
CA ASP A 231 -6.32 -4.74 16.98
C ASP A 231 -5.93 -3.50 17.78
N LYS A 232 -4.63 -3.15 17.79
CA LYS A 232 -4.15 -1.95 18.47
C LYS A 232 -4.60 -0.67 17.77
N ILE A 233 -4.53 -0.64 16.44
CA ILE A 233 -4.98 0.52 15.64
C ILE A 233 -6.49 0.68 15.75
N GLU A 234 -7.25 -0.42 15.69
CA GLU A 234 -8.72 -0.37 15.86
C GLU A 234 -9.10 0.17 17.24
N GLN A 235 -8.39 -0.25 18.31
CA GLN A 235 -8.61 0.25 19.66
C GLN A 235 -8.26 1.75 19.80
N VAL A 236 -7.09 2.17 19.30
CA VAL A 236 -6.59 3.55 19.50
C VAL A 236 -7.33 4.57 18.64
N TYR A 237 -7.69 4.20 17.40
CA TYR A 237 -8.34 5.11 16.46
C TYR A 237 -9.86 4.94 16.40
N SER A 238 -10.43 3.94 17.10
CA SER A 238 -11.87 3.64 17.05
C SER A 238 -12.40 3.48 15.62
N ALA A 239 -11.62 2.83 14.76
CA ALA A 239 -11.91 2.70 13.33
C ALA A 239 -11.61 1.28 12.85
N SER A 240 -12.48 0.73 12.01
CA SER A 240 -12.27 -0.58 11.37
C SER A 240 -11.19 -0.49 10.30
N VAL A 241 -10.14 -1.31 10.43
CA VAL A 241 -9.01 -1.29 9.48
C VAL A 241 -8.61 -2.68 9.01
N GLN A 242 -7.95 -2.72 7.85
CA GLN A 242 -7.21 -3.87 7.37
C GLN A 242 -5.72 -3.56 7.41
N ARG A 243 -4.94 -4.57 7.78
CA ARG A 243 -3.48 -4.54 7.75
C ARG A 243 -3.01 -5.50 6.68
N LYS A 244 -2.33 -4.97 5.67
CA LYS A 244 -1.68 -5.72 4.60
C LYS A 244 -0.18 -5.45 4.63
N SER A 245 0.56 -6.20 3.82
CA SER A 245 1.94 -5.83 3.47
C SER A 245 1.89 -4.79 2.36
N HIS A 246 2.71 -3.75 2.46
CA HIS A 246 2.87 -2.79 1.38
C HIS A 246 3.46 -3.51 0.15
N PRO A 247 2.94 -3.29 -1.06
CA PRO A 247 3.33 -4.08 -2.24
C PRO A 247 4.79 -3.83 -2.69
N ALA A 248 5.30 -2.61 -2.48
CA ALA A 248 6.63 -2.21 -2.97
C ALA A 248 7.74 -2.17 -1.90
N VAL A 249 7.42 -2.18 -0.60
CA VAL A 249 8.40 -2.00 0.48
C VAL A 249 8.06 -2.88 1.69
N PRO A 250 9.05 -3.29 2.51
CA PRO A 250 8.82 -4.16 3.67
C PRO A 250 8.21 -3.39 4.86
N SER A 251 6.98 -2.91 4.68
CA SER A 251 6.26 -2.07 5.62
C SER A 251 4.78 -2.49 5.72
N PRO A 252 4.11 -2.34 6.88
CA PRO A 252 2.66 -2.53 6.94
C PRO A 252 1.92 -1.44 6.17
N LEU A 253 0.84 -1.84 5.49
CA LEU A 253 -0.14 -0.97 4.86
C LEU A 253 -1.46 -1.06 5.63
N ILE A 254 -1.93 0.05 6.17
CA ILE A 254 -3.19 0.18 6.87
C ILE A 254 -4.22 0.82 5.93
N THR A 255 -5.33 0.12 5.71
CA THR A 255 -6.45 0.61 4.89
C THR A 255 -7.72 0.66 5.71
N LEU A 256 -8.53 1.70 5.54
CA LEU A 256 -9.85 1.78 6.17
C LEU A 256 -10.76 0.69 5.59
N THR A 257 -11.58 0.08 6.45
CA THR A 257 -12.61 -0.87 6.04
C THR A 257 -13.96 -0.31 6.41
N PRO A 258 -14.87 -0.08 5.45
CA PRO A 258 -16.24 0.32 5.78
C PRO A 258 -16.90 -0.79 6.61
N GLU A 259 -17.77 -0.41 7.54
CA GLU A 259 -18.56 -1.40 8.27
C GLU A 259 -19.41 -2.22 7.28
N PRO A 260 -19.50 -3.55 7.46
CA PRO A 260 -20.32 -4.38 6.58
C PRO A 260 -21.77 -3.89 6.64
N GLY A 261 -22.29 -3.47 5.48
CA GLY A 261 -23.70 -3.10 5.36
C GLY A 261 -24.62 -4.29 5.65
N PRO A 262 -25.88 -4.05 6.05
CA PRO A 262 -26.84 -5.11 6.28
C PRO A 262 -27.15 -5.82 4.96
N GLY A 263 -26.99 -7.15 4.92
CA GLY A 263 -27.57 -7.97 3.84
C GLY A 263 -26.81 -9.26 3.55
N MET A 264 -27.38 -10.38 4.00
CA MET A 264 -27.30 -11.60 3.20
C MET A 264 -28.16 -11.35 1.97
N ASP A 265 -27.57 -11.49 0.80
CA ASP A 265 -28.31 -11.46 -0.43
C ASP A 265 -28.34 -12.89 -0.95
N GLU A 266 -29.44 -13.59 -0.69
CA GLU A 266 -29.60 -14.96 -1.17
C GLU A 266 -29.62 -14.93 -2.71
N ALA A 267 -28.93 -15.89 -3.33
CA ALA A 267 -28.94 -16.14 -4.78
C ALA A 267 -28.22 -15.10 -5.66
N ALA A 268 -27.01 -14.65 -5.29
CA ALA A 268 -26.25 -13.68 -6.07
C ALA A 268 -25.89 -14.17 -7.50
N ILE A 269 -25.63 -15.47 -7.66
CA ILE A 269 -25.33 -16.09 -8.97
C ILE A 269 -26.57 -16.06 -9.88
N ASP A 270 -27.78 -16.24 -9.34
CA ASP A 270 -29.02 -16.28 -10.12
C ASP A 270 -29.38 -14.93 -10.77
N ARG A 271 -28.83 -13.83 -10.24
CA ARG A 271 -29.04 -12.48 -10.79
C ARG A 271 -28.06 -12.11 -11.89
N MET A 272 -27.13 -13.00 -12.22
CA MET A 272 -26.20 -12.76 -13.31
C MET A 272 -26.88 -12.93 -14.67
N GLU A 273 -26.66 -11.96 -15.56
CA GLU A 273 -27.10 -12.04 -16.94
C GLU A 273 -26.00 -12.68 -17.79
N VAL A 274 -26.35 -13.69 -18.59
CA VAL A 274 -25.41 -14.38 -19.48
C VAL A 274 -25.78 -14.14 -20.93
N GLU A 275 -24.88 -13.52 -21.69
CA GLU A 275 -24.96 -13.38 -23.14
C GLU A 275 -23.98 -14.36 -23.79
N ARG A 276 -24.48 -15.27 -24.64
CA ARG A 276 -23.66 -16.22 -25.40
C ARG A 276 -23.83 -15.97 -26.89
N SER A 277 -22.72 -15.84 -27.59
CA SER A 277 -22.66 -15.74 -29.05
C SER A 277 -21.46 -16.53 -29.57
N ALA A 278 -21.30 -16.59 -30.90
CA ALA A 278 -20.09 -17.17 -31.50
C ALA A 278 -18.83 -16.35 -31.17
N ASP A 279 -18.97 -15.04 -30.94
CA ASP A 279 -17.85 -14.11 -30.75
C ASP A 279 -17.43 -13.94 -29.29
N LEU A 280 -18.37 -14.09 -28.35
CA LEU A 280 -18.10 -13.89 -26.92
C LEU A 280 -19.11 -14.62 -26.02
N VAL A 281 -18.65 -14.91 -24.80
CA VAL A 281 -19.48 -15.15 -23.62
C VAL A 281 -19.31 -13.96 -22.67
N LYS A 282 -20.40 -13.27 -22.34
CA LYS A 282 -20.40 -12.15 -21.37
C LYS A 282 -21.30 -12.49 -20.20
N ILE A 283 -20.81 -12.23 -19.00
CA ILE A 283 -21.56 -12.36 -17.76
C ILE A 283 -21.59 -10.99 -17.09
N THR A 284 -22.77 -10.50 -16.75
CA THR A 284 -22.97 -9.20 -16.09
C THR A 284 -23.65 -9.41 -14.74
N SER A 285 -23.16 -8.73 -13.71
CA SER A 285 -23.72 -8.72 -12.35
C SER A 285 -24.13 -7.29 -11.93
N GLY A 286 -25.21 -7.17 -11.17
CA GLY A 286 -25.60 -5.91 -10.52
C GLY A 286 -24.66 -5.52 -9.36
N ASP A 287 -24.07 -6.50 -8.69
CA ASP A 287 -23.11 -6.33 -7.61
C ASP A 287 -21.65 -6.51 -8.10
N TYR A 288 -20.69 -5.83 -7.47
CA TYR A 288 -19.27 -6.14 -7.68
C TYR A 288 -18.88 -7.46 -7.03
N TRP A 289 -18.04 -8.22 -7.73
CA TRP A 289 -17.41 -9.44 -7.24
C TRP A 289 -15.94 -9.18 -7.03
N LYS A 290 -15.41 -9.63 -5.89
CA LYS A 290 -13.97 -9.63 -5.67
C LYS A 290 -13.37 -10.76 -6.50
N THR A 291 -12.46 -10.43 -7.40
CA THR A 291 -11.83 -11.41 -8.30
C THR A 291 -10.37 -11.62 -7.97
N PHE A 292 -9.85 -12.79 -8.33
CA PHE A 292 -8.44 -13.07 -8.52
C PHE A 292 -8.28 -13.77 -9.86
N SER A 293 -7.54 -13.17 -10.80
CA SER A 293 -7.50 -13.62 -12.20
C SER A 293 -6.10 -13.61 -12.81
N SER A 294 -5.83 -14.55 -13.73
CA SER A 294 -4.65 -14.58 -14.60
C SER A 294 -4.94 -14.10 -16.03
N SER A 295 -6.05 -13.40 -16.23
CA SER A 295 -6.56 -12.95 -17.52
C SER A 295 -5.82 -11.73 -18.10
N ILE A 296 -6.06 -11.42 -19.38
CA ILE A 296 -5.45 -10.27 -20.08
C ILE A 296 -5.95 -8.93 -19.51
N ILE A 297 -7.25 -8.84 -19.24
CA ILE A 297 -7.91 -7.69 -18.60
C ILE A 297 -8.40 -8.11 -17.20
N GLY A 298 -8.21 -7.25 -16.20
CA GLY A 298 -8.60 -7.52 -14.81
C GLY A 298 -7.68 -8.52 -14.09
N GLU A 299 -6.37 -8.47 -14.36
CA GLU A 299 -5.36 -9.35 -13.75
C GLU A 299 -5.16 -9.09 -12.25
N GLY A 300 -4.79 -10.13 -11.51
CA GLY A 300 -4.58 -10.03 -10.07
C GLY A 300 -5.89 -9.86 -9.29
N PHE A 301 -5.81 -9.20 -8.13
CA PHE A 301 -6.99 -8.92 -7.31
C PHE A 301 -7.70 -7.64 -7.77
N GLY A 302 -9.01 -7.71 -7.94
CA GLY A 302 -9.83 -6.54 -8.27
C GLY A 302 -11.29 -6.70 -7.86
N TRP A 303 -12.11 -5.72 -8.23
CA TRP A 303 -13.56 -5.75 -8.08
C TRP A 303 -14.20 -5.51 -9.43
N HIS A 304 -14.94 -6.49 -9.92
CA HIS A 304 -15.48 -6.47 -11.28
C HIS A 304 -16.96 -6.85 -11.29
N LYS A 305 -17.71 -6.32 -12.26
CA LYS A 305 -19.12 -6.64 -12.50
C LYS A 305 -19.34 -7.42 -13.78
N VAL A 306 -18.38 -7.34 -14.69
CA VAL A 306 -18.47 -7.95 -16.01
C VAL A 306 -17.36 -8.98 -16.17
N PHE A 307 -17.70 -10.14 -16.73
CA PHE A 307 -16.74 -11.09 -17.24
C PHE A 307 -16.97 -11.26 -18.74
N VAL A 308 -15.89 -11.32 -19.52
CA VAL A 308 -15.92 -11.53 -20.96
C VAL A 308 -14.91 -12.61 -21.33
N ASN A 309 -15.35 -13.64 -22.05
CA ASN A 309 -14.48 -14.55 -22.77
C ASN A 309 -14.71 -14.36 -24.28
N ARG A 310 -13.74 -13.75 -24.96
CA ARG A 310 -13.81 -13.43 -26.40
C ARG A 310 -13.22 -14.57 -27.23
N HIS A 311 -13.88 -14.93 -28.32
CA HIS A 311 -13.31 -15.80 -29.33
C HIS A 311 -12.30 -15.04 -30.22
N VAL A 312 -11.16 -15.66 -30.51
CA VAL A 312 -10.17 -15.18 -31.48
C VAL A 312 -9.84 -16.29 -32.47
N ALA A 313 -9.46 -15.91 -33.70
CA ALA A 313 -9.05 -16.88 -34.71
C ALA A 313 -7.72 -17.56 -34.34
N LEU A 314 -7.45 -18.74 -34.90
CA LEU A 314 -6.22 -19.50 -34.64
C LEU A 314 -4.94 -18.77 -35.10
N ASP A 315 -5.06 -17.88 -36.07
CA ASP A 315 -4.00 -17.03 -36.61
C ASP A 315 -3.91 -15.65 -35.91
N TYR A 316 -4.60 -15.48 -34.78
CA TYR A 316 -4.55 -14.25 -33.99
C TYR A 316 -3.11 -13.97 -33.52
N ASN A 317 -2.46 -12.99 -34.14
CA ASN A 317 -1.08 -12.60 -33.83
C ASN A 317 -0.99 -11.08 -33.81
N ILE A 318 -1.12 -10.50 -32.61
CA ILE A 318 -1.12 -9.06 -32.37
C ILE A 318 -0.05 -8.75 -31.31
N ASP A 319 0.79 -7.75 -31.59
CA ASP A 319 1.90 -7.36 -30.71
C ASP A 319 1.41 -6.87 -29.33
N ASP A 320 0.33 -6.06 -29.32
CA ASP A 320 -0.31 -5.58 -28.09
C ASP A 320 -1.76 -6.07 -27.99
N ALA A 321 -1.89 -7.37 -27.67
CA ALA A 321 -3.19 -8.01 -27.48
C ALA A 321 -4.04 -7.35 -26.37
N ARG A 322 -3.40 -6.72 -25.38
CA ARG A 322 -4.12 -6.06 -24.28
C ARG A 322 -4.82 -4.80 -24.78
N GLN A 323 -4.10 -3.92 -25.47
CA GLN A 323 -4.67 -2.70 -26.01
C GLN A 323 -5.75 -2.98 -27.06
N GLU A 324 -5.54 -3.98 -27.92
CA GLU A 324 -6.56 -4.42 -28.89
C GLU A 324 -7.84 -4.90 -28.19
N TYR A 325 -7.70 -5.64 -27.08
CA TYR A 325 -8.87 -6.09 -26.33
C TYR A 325 -9.61 -4.94 -25.63
N ILE A 326 -8.88 -3.96 -25.09
CA ILE A 326 -9.47 -2.75 -24.51
C ILE A 326 -10.33 -2.03 -25.56
N ASP A 327 -9.82 -1.89 -26.78
CA ASP A 327 -10.54 -1.20 -27.87
C ASP A 327 -11.77 -2.00 -28.32
N TYR A 328 -11.67 -3.34 -28.39
CA TYR A 328 -12.81 -4.22 -28.62
C TYR A 328 -13.90 -4.07 -27.53
N MET A 329 -13.52 -4.06 -26.25
CA MET A 329 -14.46 -3.89 -25.14
C MET A 329 -15.19 -2.55 -25.26
N LYS A 330 -14.46 -1.46 -25.53
CA LYS A 330 -15.05 -0.12 -25.75
C LYS A 330 -16.03 -0.12 -26.91
N GLN A 331 -15.71 -0.77 -28.03
CA GLN A 331 -16.62 -0.91 -29.18
C GLN A 331 -17.92 -1.65 -28.79
N LYS A 332 -17.81 -2.67 -27.93
CA LYS A 332 -18.94 -3.43 -27.39
C LYS A 332 -19.64 -2.73 -26.20
N LYS A 333 -19.25 -1.50 -25.86
CA LYS A 333 -19.75 -0.72 -24.72
C LYS A 333 -19.57 -1.43 -23.38
N ILE A 334 -18.46 -2.15 -23.24
CA ILE A 334 -18.01 -2.79 -22.01
C ILE A 334 -16.90 -1.93 -21.44
N ASP A 335 -17.01 -1.55 -20.17
CA ASP A 335 -15.97 -0.80 -19.46
C ASP A 335 -14.85 -1.77 -19.03
N PRO A 336 -13.61 -1.63 -19.54
CA PRO A 336 -12.49 -2.48 -19.16
C PRO A 336 -12.14 -2.40 -17.66
N ASP A 337 -12.42 -1.28 -16.98
CA ASP A 337 -12.10 -1.10 -15.57
C ASP A 337 -13.07 -1.85 -14.64
N GLU A 338 -14.24 -2.25 -15.15
CA GLU A 338 -15.22 -3.08 -14.44
C GLU A 338 -15.22 -4.55 -14.89
N ALA A 339 -14.33 -4.92 -15.82
CA ALA A 339 -14.36 -6.20 -16.51
C ALA A 339 -13.14 -7.09 -16.24
N VAL A 340 -13.38 -8.40 -16.21
CA VAL A 340 -12.35 -9.42 -16.40
C VAL A 340 -12.47 -9.97 -17.81
N GLY A 341 -11.38 -9.94 -18.58
CA GLY A 341 -11.38 -10.29 -20.01
C GLY A 341 -10.40 -11.40 -20.35
N MET A 342 -10.93 -12.50 -20.88
CA MET A 342 -10.17 -13.64 -21.41
C MET A 342 -10.35 -13.77 -22.92
N MET A 343 -9.37 -14.38 -23.60
CA MET A 343 -9.47 -14.75 -25.01
C MET A 343 -9.33 -16.25 -25.18
N THR A 344 -10.02 -16.83 -26.16
CA THR A 344 -9.89 -18.25 -26.50
C THR A 344 -10.02 -18.49 -28.00
N ALA A 345 -9.17 -19.37 -28.54
CA ALA A 345 -9.35 -19.91 -29.88
C ALA A 345 -10.33 -21.10 -29.91
N ALA A 346 -10.76 -21.59 -28.75
CA ALA A 346 -11.80 -22.61 -28.68
C ALA A 346 -13.16 -22.03 -29.11
N ARG A 347 -13.99 -22.86 -29.73
CA ARG A 347 -15.36 -22.47 -30.08
C ARG A 347 -16.18 -22.34 -28.80
N LEU A 348 -16.80 -21.18 -28.61
CA LEU A 348 -17.56 -20.87 -27.40
C LEU A 348 -18.82 -21.74 -27.24
N GLU A 349 -19.36 -22.27 -28.33
CA GLU A 349 -20.47 -23.24 -28.34
C GLU A 349 -20.14 -24.56 -27.61
N ASN A 350 -18.86 -24.90 -27.54
CA ASN A 350 -18.36 -26.08 -26.82
C ASN A 350 -18.10 -25.80 -25.34
N GLY A 351 -18.30 -24.56 -24.89
CA GLY A 351 -18.22 -24.21 -23.48
C GLY A 351 -19.19 -25.06 -22.65
N ARG A 352 -18.75 -25.45 -21.45
CA ARG A 352 -19.55 -26.22 -20.49
C ARG A 352 -19.53 -25.54 -19.15
N ASP A 353 -20.68 -25.57 -18.48
CA ASP A 353 -20.83 -25.05 -17.13
C ASP A 353 -21.43 -26.07 -16.17
N THR A 354 -20.98 -26.00 -14.92
CA THR A 354 -21.39 -26.87 -13.82
C THR A 354 -21.64 -26.00 -12.60
N ARG A 355 -22.87 -26.05 -12.05
CA ARG A 355 -23.21 -25.41 -10.78
C ARG A 355 -23.36 -26.45 -9.68
N ARG A 356 -22.86 -26.14 -8.49
CA ARG A 356 -23.00 -26.96 -7.29
C ARG A 356 -23.30 -26.07 -6.09
N THR A 357 -24.39 -26.37 -5.39
CA THR A 357 -24.82 -25.66 -4.18
C THR A 357 -24.66 -26.58 -2.97
N ILE A 358 -23.94 -26.14 -1.93
CA ILE A 358 -23.50 -26.99 -0.82
C ILE A 358 -23.49 -26.23 0.50
N GLU A 359 -24.16 -26.75 1.54
CA GLU A 359 -24.05 -26.25 2.92
C GLU A 359 -24.14 -24.71 3.05
N GLY A 360 -24.90 -24.04 2.16
CA GLY A 360 -25.03 -22.57 2.13
C GLY A 360 -24.02 -21.83 1.24
N ALA A 361 -23.16 -22.52 0.50
CA ALA A 361 -22.23 -21.99 -0.50
C ALA A 361 -22.64 -22.40 -1.92
N ASP A 362 -22.66 -21.46 -2.85
CA ASP A 362 -23.08 -21.70 -4.23
C ASP A 362 -21.91 -21.45 -5.18
N VAL A 363 -21.53 -22.48 -5.95
CA VAL A 363 -20.37 -22.46 -6.83
C VAL A 363 -20.81 -22.72 -8.25
N TRP A 364 -20.43 -21.85 -9.17
CA TRP A 364 -20.70 -22.00 -10.60
C TRP A 364 -19.40 -21.88 -11.39
N VAL A 365 -19.09 -22.92 -12.15
CA VAL A 365 -17.85 -23.02 -12.93
C VAL A 365 -18.21 -23.16 -14.39
N MET A 366 -17.60 -22.37 -15.26
CA MET A 366 -17.57 -22.69 -16.68
C MET A 366 -16.15 -22.82 -17.21
N ALA A 367 -16.03 -23.57 -18.31
CA ALA A 367 -14.79 -23.71 -19.03
C ALA A 367 -15.01 -23.75 -20.55
N THR A 368 -14.03 -23.24 -21.28
CA THR A 368 -13.81 -23.51 -22.71
C THR A 368 -12.45 -24.16 -22.86
N ALA A 369 -12.34 -25.20 -23.68
CA ALA A 369 -11.09 -25.94 -23.83
C ALA A 369 -10.68 -26.08 -25.31
N GLY A 370 -9.50 -25.56 -25.65
CA GLY A 370 -8.77 -25.84 -26.88
C GLY A 370 -7.40 -26.40 -26.53
N VAL A 371 -7.01 -27.53 -27.14
CA VAL A 371 -5.80 -28.30 -26.77
C VAL A 371 -4.79 -28.42 -27.91
N SER A 372 -4.84 -27.52 -28.90
CA SER A 372 -3.92 -27.46 -30.04
C SER A 372 -2.44 -27.26 -29.64
N ASN A 373 -2.20 -26.66 -28.48
CA ASN A 373 -0.90 -26.45 -27.83
C ASN A 373 -0.84 -27.10 -26.44
N ALA A 374 -1.45 -28.27 -26.29
CA ALA A 374 -1.36 -29.02 -25.04
C ALA A 374 0.11 -29.20 -24.62
N LEU A 375 0.36 -28.98 -23.33
CA LEU A 375 1.71 -28.79 -22.79
C LEU A 375 1.90 -29.55 -21.48
N ASP A 376 3.00 -30.28 -21.37
CA ASP A 376 3.56 -30.73 -20.10
C ASP A 376 4.40 -29.60 -19.49
N ALA A 377 3.88 -28.97 -18.43
CA ALA A 377 4.50 -27.83 -17.78
C ALA A 377 5.91 -28.16 -17.23
N SER A 378 6.18 -29.43 -16.91
CA SER A 378 7.50 -29.85 -16.42
C SER A 378 8.57 -29.88 -17.51
N ARG A 379 8.16 -29.93 -18.79
CA ARG A 379 9.05 -29.99 -19.97
C ARG A 379 8.87 -28.79 -20.91
N ALA A 380 8.13 -27.76 -20.49
CA ALA A 380 7.85 -26.59 -21.31
C ALA A 380 9.11 -25.87 -21.81
N TYR A 381 10.22 -25.95 -21.07
CA TYR A 381 11.51 -25.37 -21.46
C TYR A 381 12.14 -26.04 -22.70
N GLU A 382 11.67 -27.22 -23.10
CA GLU A 382 12.18 -27.97 -24.27
C GLU A 382 11.55 -27.48 -25.58
N GLN A 383 10.47 -26.69 -25.51
CA GLN A 383 9.71 -26.26 -26.67
C GLN A 383 10.30 -24.99 -27.31
N HIS A 384 10.63 -25.07 -28.61
CA HIS A 384 11.26 -23.99 -29.38
C HIS A 384 10.47 -23.57 -30.64
N VAL A 385 9.24 -24.05 -30.82
CA VAL A 385 8.41 -23.85 -32.03
C VAL A 385 7.21 -22.96 -31.71
N PRO A 386 6.80 -22.00 -32.57
CA PRO A 386 5.55 -21.29 -32.39
C PRO A 386 4.39 -22.28 -32.44
N MET A 387 3.67 -22.40 -31.33
CA MET A 387 2.51 -23.30 -31.22
C MET A 387 1.25 -22.62 -31.76
N GLU A 388 0.35 -23.41 -32.36
CA GLU A 388 -1.03 -22.98 -32.62
C GLU A 388 -1.70 -22.53 -31.32
N ILE A 389 -2.63 -21.58 -31.36
CA ILE A 389 -3.29 -21.11 -30.14
C ILE A 389 -4.26 -22.18 -29.64
N GLY A 390 -4.05 -22.66 -28.42
CA GLY A 390 -5.03 -23.46 -27.68
C GLY A 390 -5.10 -22.97 -26.24
N THR A 391 -6.32 -22.85 -25.74
CA THR A 391 -6.55 -22.19 -24.46
C THR A 391 -7.59 -22.96 -23.67
N ILE A 392 -7.27 -23.27 -22.41
CA ILE A 392 -8.28 -23.66 -21.44
C ILE A 392 -8.56 -22.47 -20.54
N ASN A 393 -9.73 -21.86 -20.73
CA ASN A 393 -10.21 -20.79 -19.87
C ASN A 393 -11.19 -21.37 -18.87
N ILE A 394 -11.00 -21.07 -17.59
CA ILE A 394 -11.85 -21.52 -16.50
C ILE A 394 -12.25 -20.29 -15.69
N TRP A 395 -13.53 -20.14 -15.40
CA TRP A 395 -13.99 -19.07 -14.51
C TRP A 395 -14.99 -19.60 -13.49
N ILE A 396 -14.75 -19.22 -12.24
CA ILE A 396 -15.36 -19.79 -11.04
C ILE A 396 -16.03 -18.65 -10.29
N PHE A 397 -17.34 -18.71 -10.11
CA PHE A 397 -18.12 -17.80 -9.28
C PHE A 397 -18.51 -18.51 -7.98
N ILE A 398 -18.31 -17.83 -6.85
CA ILE A 398 -18.55 -18.36 -5.51
C ILE A 398 -19.38 -17.36 -4.72
N ASP A 399 -20.60 -17.73 -4.33
CA ASP A 399 -21.36 -16.94 -3.37
C ASP A 399 -20.79 -17.17 -1.95
N GLY A 400 -20.04 -16.20 -1.44
CA GLY A 400 -19.35 -16.29 -0.16
C GLY A 400 -18.23 -15.27 0.06
N ARG A 401 -17.73 -15.23 1.30
CA ARG A 401 -16.56 -14.45 1.73
C ARG A 401 -15.31 -15.30 1.73
N LEU A 402 -14.34 -14.91 0.92
CA LEU A 402 -13.04 -15.57 0.80
C LEU A 402 -11.91 -14.60 1.19
N PRO A 403 -11.01 -14.96 2.13
CA PRO A 403 -9.73 -14.28 2.30
C PRO A 403 -8.81 -14.56 1.10
N GLU A 404 -7.78 -13.73 0.89
CA GLU A 404 -6.86 -13.84 -0.25
C GLU A 404 -6.17 -15.22 -0.33
N ALA A 405 -5.85 -15.82 0.81
CA ALA A 405 -5.31 -17.18 0.86
C ALA A 405 -6.27 -18.24 0.31
N ALA A 406 -7.59 -18.08 0.53
CA ALA A 406 -8.58 -19.00 -0.01
C ALA A 406 -8.69 -18.87 -1.53
N PHE A 407 -8.63 -17.65 -2.09
CA PHE A 407 -8.57 -17.44 -3.55
C PHE A 407 -7.40 -18.22 -4.17
N ALA A 408 -6.19 -18.09 -3.61
CA ALA A 408 -5.02 -18.82 -4.10
C ALA A 408 -5.21 -20.35 -4.03
N GLN A 409 -5.79 -20.86 -2.95
CA GLN A 409 -6.07 -22.30 -2.81
C GLN A 409 -7.13 -22.80 -3.81
N VAL A 410 -8.14 -21.99 -4.13
CA VAL A 410 -9.13 -22.30 -5.18
C VAL A 410 -8.44 -22.40 -6.55
N MET A 411 -7.53 -21.47 -6.89
CA MET A 411 -6.77 -21.53 -8.15
C MET A 411 -5.95 -22.82 -8.26
N MET A 412 -5.25 -23.21 -7.18
CA MET A 412 -4.47 -24.47 -7.14
C MET A 412 -5.37 -25.69 -7.33
N THR A 413 -6.47 -25.74 -6.57
CA THR A 413 -7.46 -26.82 -6.65
C THR A 413 -8.06 -26.96 -8.05
N ALA A 414 -8.39 -25.85 -8.69
CA ALA A 414 -8.92 -25.83 -10.04
C ALA A 414 -7.88 -26.27 -11.08
N THR A 415 -6.61 -25.89 -10.89
CA THR A 415 -5.50 -26.33 -11.75
C THR A 415 -5.30 -27.84 -11.67
N GLU A 416 -5.28 -28.41 -10.46
CA GLU A 416 -5.17 -29.86 -10.24
C GLU A 416 -6.35 -30.62 -10.88
N ALA A 417 -7.57 -30.11 -10.72
CA ALA A 417 -8.77 -30.70 -11.31
C ALA A 417 -8.75 -30.67 -12.85
N LYS A 418 -8.33 -29.55 -13.44
CA LYS A 418 -8.12 -29.40 -14.89
C LYS A 418 -7.10 -30.41 -15.40
N THR A 419 -5.95 -30.51 -14.74
CA THR A 419 -4.90 -31.49 -15.10
C THR A 419 -5.44 -32.91 -15.04
N ARG A 420 -6.27 -33.24 -14.03
CA ARG A 420 -6.92 -34.55 -13.98
C ARG A 420 -7.86 -34.80 -15.16
N ALA A 421 -8.66 -33.80 -15.57
CA ALA A 421 -9.53 -33.91 -16.73
C ALA A 421 -8.75 -34.15 -18.03
N LEU A 422 -7.61 -33.48 -18.21
CA LEU A 422 -6.69 -33.71 -19.35
C LEU A 422 -6.12 -35.14 -19.36
N LEU A 423 -5.71 -35.63 -18.18
CA LEU A 423 -5.20 -37.00 -18.02
C LEU A 423 -6.24 -38.06 -18.37
N ASP A 424 -7.45 -37.92 -17.85
CA ASP A 424 -8.55 -38.86 -18.11
C ASP A 424 -9.03 -38.83 -19.58
N ARG A 425 -8.68 -37.77 -20.32
CA ARG A 425 -8.92 -37.62 -21.76
C ARG A 425 -7.75 -38.04 -22.65
N ASP A 426 -6.69 -38.61 -22.07
CA ASP A 426 -5.43 -38.98 -22.76
C ASP A 426 -4.83 -37.82 -23.59
N ILE A 427 -4.96 -36.57 -23.11
CA ILE A 427 -4.38 -35.41 -23.79
C ILE A 427 -2.87 -35.38 -23.56
N LYS A 428 -2.11 -35.28 -24.65
CA LYS A 428 -0.64 -35.33 -24.65
C LYS A 428 -0.03 -34.03 -25.10
N ASP A 429 1.15 -33.75 -24.58
CA ASP A 429 2.02 -32.69 -25.07
C ASP A 429 2.32 -32.92 -26.55
N VAL A 430 2.14 -31.87 -27.35
CA VAL A 430 2.25 -31.95 -28.82
C VAL A 430 3.66 -32.32 -29.30
N VAL A 431 4.68 -32.02 -28.50
CA VAL A 431 6.09 -32.20 -28.85
C VAL A 431 6.67 -33.42 -28.15
N SER A 432 6.53 -33.50 -26.82
CA SER A 432 7.21 -34.51 -26.02
C SER A 432 6.45 -35.84 -25.95
N GLY A 433 5.15 -35.84 -26.29
CA GLY A 433 4.27 -37.00 -26.20
C GLY A 433 3.97 -37.45 -24.76
N THR A 434 4.44 -36.71 -23.74
CA THR A 434 4.07 -36.94 -22.34
C THR A 434 2.66 -36.44 -22.07
N MET A 435 2.12 -36.73 -20.89
CA MET A 435 0.80 -36.26 -20.51
C MET A 435 0.78 -34.74 -20.34
N ALA A 436 -0.18 -34.08 -20.98
CA ALA A 436 -0.34 -32.64 -20.85
C ALA A 436 -0.90 -32.27 -19.46
N THR A 437 -0.39 -31.18 -18.90
CA THR A 437 -0.87 -30.61 -17.62
C THR A 437 -1.72 -29.35 -17.81
N GLY A 438 -1.71 -28.77 -19.01
CA GLY A 438 -2.44 -27.57 -19.40
C GLY A 438 -2.15 -27.19 -20.84
N THR A 439 -2.31 -25.92 -21.17
CA THR A 439 -1.77 -25.31 -22.39
C THR A 439 -0.81 -24.17 -22.08
N SER A 440 -0.13 -23.63 -23.08
CA SER A 440 0.78 -22.49 -22.90
C SER A 440 0.07 -21.17 -22.54
N THR A 441 -1.26 -21.09 -22.66
CA THR A 441 -2.03 -19.85 -22.50
C THR A 441 -3.25 -19.98 -21.59
N ASP A 442 -3.30 -20.99 -20.73
CA ASP A 442 -4.42 -21.20 -19.79
C ASP A 442 -4.72 -19.94 -18.97
N SER A 443 -6.01 -19.60 -18.84
CA SER A 443 -6.47 -18.50 -17.99
C SER A 443 -7.48 -18.97 -16.96
N LEU A 444 -7.36 -18.48 -15.73
CA LEU A 444 -8.25 -18.83 -14.64
C LEU A 444 -8.70 -17.59 -13.87
N MET A 445 -10.00 -17.49 -13.59
CA MET A 445 -10.57 -16.48 -12.70
C MET A 445 -11.37 -17.14 -11.58
N VAL A 446 -11.18 -16.63 -10.36
CA VAL A 446 -12.06 -16.88 -9.22
C VAL A 446 -12.73 -15.56 -8.84
N ALA A 447 -14.06 -15.55 -8.72
CA ALA A 447 -14.86 -14.41 -8.32
C ALA A 447 -15.71 -14.78 -7.10
N ALA A 448 -15.76 -13.91 -6.09
CA ALA A 448 -16.59 -14.11 -4.90
C ALA A 448 -17.38 -12.86 -4.50
N THR A 449 -18.61 -13.05 -4.01
CA THR A 449 -19.51 -11.94 -3.60
C THR A 449 -18.95 -11.12 -2.45
N GLN A 450 -18.09 -11.70 -1.62
CA GLN A 450 -17.67 -11.13 -0.33
C GLN A 450 -18.86 -10.82 0.60
N LYS A 451 -20.00 -11.50 0.40
CA LYS A 451 -21.17 -11.51 1.27
C LYS A 451 -21.42 -12.95 1.76
N GLY A 452 -22.30 -13.12 2.75
CA GLY A 452 -22.70 -14.45 3.22
C GLY A 452 -21.61 -15.26 3.96
N MET A 453 -21.63 -16.57 3.73
CA MET A 453 -20.80 -17.55 4.46
C MET A 453 -19.30 -17.27 4.29
N HIS A 454 -18.54 -17.40 5.38
CA HIS A 454 -17.09 -17.23 5.33
C HIS A 454 -16.37 -18.55 5.09
N HIS A 455 -15.59 -18.60 4.01
CA HIS A 455 -14.77 -19.75 3.62
C HIS A 455 -13.29 -19.44 3.88
N PRO A 456 -12.72 -19.83 5.03
CA PRO A 456 -11.33 -19.50 5.36
C PRO A 456 -10.30 -20.19 4.45
N TYR A 457 -10.70 -21.28 3.79
CA TYR A 457 -9.83 -22.14 3.00
C TYR A 457 -10.55 -22.66 1.76
N GLY A 458 -9.83 -22.76 0.64
CA GLY A 458 -10.31 -23.22 -0.67
C GLY A 458 -9.68 -24.51 -1.19
N GLY A 459 -8.83 -25.18 -0.39
CA GLY A 459 -8.15 -26.41 -0.79
C GLY A 459 -9.05 -27.66 -0.77
N THR A 460 -8.63 -28.74 -1.42
CA THR A 460 -9.39 -30.00 -1.57
C THR A 460 -9.81 -30.69 -0.27
N ALA A 461 -9.20 -30.37 0.87
CA ALA A 461 -9.65 -30.83 2.19
C ALA A 461 -10.95 -30.17 2.68
N THR A 462 -11.33 -29.03 2.10
CA THR A 462 -12.47 -28.21 2.52
C THR A 462 -13.72 -28.53 1.70
N VAL A 463 -14.89 -28.16 2.22
CA VAL A 463 -16.16 -28.29 1.48
C VAL A 463 -16.06 -27.53 0.17
N LEU A 464 -15.72 -26.23 0.22
CA LEU A 464 -15.56 -25.39 -0.97
C LEU A 464 -14.61 -26.02 -2.00
N GLY A 465 -13.41 -26.42 -1.58
CA GLY A 465 -12.41 -26.96 -2.49
C GLY A 465 -12.81 -28.27 -3.16
N ARG A 466 -13.47 -29.21 -2.44
CA ARG A 466 -13.98 -30.46 -3.07
C ARG A 466 -14.97 -30.18 -4.19
N HIS A 467 -15.84 -29.18 -4.00
CA HIS A 467 -16.88 -28.86 -4.97
C HIS A 467 -16.35 -28.06 -6.14
N VAL A 468 -15.45 -27.11 -5.89
CA VAL A 468 -14.67 -26.46 -6.94
C VAL A 468 -13.96 -27.51 -7.78
N ALA A 469 -13.19 -28.42 -7.15
CA ALA A 469 -12.42 -29.44 -7.86
C ALA A 469 -13.32 -30.27 -8.79
N LYS A 470 -14.45 -30.76 -8.28
CA LYS A 470 -15.37 -31.58 -9.09
C LYS A 470 -16.07 -30.77 -10.18
N ALA A 471 -16.52 -29.54 -9.90
CA ALA A 471 -17.15 -28.69 -10.90
C ALA A 471 -16.19 -28.28 -12.02
N VAL A 472 -14.93 -27.97 -11.69
CA VAL A 472 -13.87 -27.69 -12.67
C VAL A 472 -13.55 -28.93 -13.50
N TYR A 473 -13.37 -30.09 -12.85
CA TYR A 473 -13.14 -31.34 -13.57
C TYR A 473 -14.28 -31.62 -14.56
N ASP A 474 -15.54 -31.51 -14.13
CA ASP A 474 -16.70 -31.80 -14.98
C ASP A 474 -16.82 -30.81 -16.14
N SER A 475 -16.69 -29.51 -15.89
CA SER A 475 -16.74 -28.49 -16.93
C SER A 475 -15.62 -28.65 -17.95
N VAL A 476 -14.37 -28.89 -17.51
CA VAL A 476 -13.23 -29.08 -18.43
C VAL A 476 -13.33 -30.41 -19.17
N TYR A 477 -13.60 -31.51 -18.48
CA TYR A 477 -13.73 -32.84 -19.09
C TYR A 477 -14.78 -32.83 -20.20
N ASN A 478 -15.95 -32.23 -19.96
CA ASN A 478 -17.03 -32.17 -20.94
C ASN A 478 -16.74 -31.14 -22.06
N ALA A 479 -15.98 -30.07 -21.80
CA ALA A 479 -15.61 -29.10 -22.83
C ALA A 479 -14.56 -29.67 -23.82
N LEU A 480 -13.81 -30.70 -23.41
CA LEU A 480 -12.90 -31.47 -24.27
C LEU A 480 -13.64 -32.48 -25.18
N GLU A 481 -14.95 -32.66 -24.98
CA GLU A 481 -15.80 -33.57 -25.75
C GLU A 481 -16.27 -32.85 -27.03
N LYS A 482 -15.84 -33.35 -28.20
CA LYS A 482 -16.15 -32.77 -29.52
C LYS A 482 -17.54 -33.12 -30.02
#